data_AF-A0A844IUS0-F1
#
_entry.id   AF-A0A844IUS0-F1
#
_cell.length_a   1.000
_cell.length_b   1.000
_cell.length_c   1.000
_cell.angle_alpha   90.00
_cell.angle_beta   90.00
_cell.angle_gamma   90.00
#
_symmetry.space_group_name_H-M   'P 1'
#
loop_
_entity.id
_entity.type
_entity.pdbx_description
1 polymer ?
#
loop_
_entity_poly.entity_id
_entity_poly.type
_entity_poly.pdbx_seq_one_letter_code
_entity_poly.pdbx_strand_id
1 'polypeptide(L)'
;MFQNLLMAVKANISAIRSIIKTNEKIRDIAFGDVSLRTEEIQQLLINISQDIPELTDWRVYDHCAVVTRLYAIYETFVEDLIEDWLILLPSLYSNYSELNETIRKTHQSGVGRLLQEILKEDNHRYKNLSTQQVMYGLLNGEIGQAQEVGKITEWLKKRQAAILTADGEYPLSVGNSVFLANKSKSYCQLATIETIQDNNNFITDPDFKTTPGMELGLKFDVDARKDLRLYQLIT
;
A
#
# COMPACT_ATOMS: atom_id res chain seq x y z
N MET A 1 -16.11 10.94 4.31
CA MET A 1 -15.60 9.72 3.63
C MET A 1 -16.28 8.48 4.19
N PHE A 2 -16.03 8.11 5.44
CA PHE A 2 -16.50 6.84 6.04
C PHE A 2 -17.98 6.77 6.44
N GLN A 3 -18.80 7.77 6.05
CA GLN A 3 -20.21 7.81 6.46
C GLN A 3 -21.00 6.64 5.86
N ASN A 4 -20.68 6.24 4.63
CA ASN A 4 -21.31 5.09 3.98
C ASN A 4 -20.99 3.78 4.71
N LEU A 5 -19.73 3.57 5.12
CA LEU A 5 -19.32 2.43 5.94
C LEU A 5 -20.09 2.39 7.27
N LEU A 6 -20.18 3.54 7.96
CA LEU A 6 -20.92 3.64 9.22
C LEU A 6 -22.42 3.38 9.05
N MET A 7 -23.02 3.85 7.95
CA MET A 7 -24.42 3.57 7.63
C MET A 7 -24.65 2.08 7.37
N ALA A 8 -23.77 1.43 6.61
CA ALA A 8 -23.85 0.00 6.33
C ALA A 8 -23.73 -0.83 7.61
N VAL A 9 -22.76 -0.52 8.49
CA VAL A 9 -22.62 -1.20 9.80
C VAL A 9 -23.86 -1.02 10.66
N LYS A 10 -24.39 0.22 10.77
CA LYS A 10 -25.62 0.50 11.54
C LYS A 10 -26.82 -0.28 11.00
N ALA A 11 -26.98 -0.33 9.68
CA ALA A 11 -28.06 -1.09 9.05
C ALA A 11 -27.95 -2.60 9.36
N ASN A 12 -26.74 -3.17 9.24
CA ASN A 12 -26.49 -4.58 9.54
C ASN A 12 -26.73 -4.91 11.03
N ILE A 13 -26.26 -4.07 11.96
CA ILE A 13 -26.51 -4.25 13.40
C ILE A 13 -28.01 -4.15 13.71
N SER A 14 -28.72 -3.23 13.06
CA SER A 14 -30.18 -3.10 13.20
C SER A 14 -30.91 -4.36 12.71
N ALA A 15 -30.47 -4.94 11.60
CA ALA A 15 -31.00 -6.19 11.09
C ALA A 15 -30.79 -7.35 12.08
N ILE A 16 -29.59 -7.52 12.64
CA ILE A 16 -29.30 -8.52 13.67
C ILE A 16 -30.22 -8.35 14.89
N ARG A 17 -30.35 -7.11 15.40
CA ARG A 17 -31.24 -6.83 16.53
C ARG A 17 -32.69 -7.21 16.24
N SER A 18 -33.13 -6.97 15.01
CA SER A 18 -34.49 -7.33 14.58
C SER A 18 -34.66 -8.86 14.53
N ILE A 19 -33.68 -9.58 13.98
CA ILE A 19 -33.68 -11.05 13.95
C ILE A 19 -33.73 -11.64 15.37
N ILE A 20 -32.89 -11.14 16.29
CA ILE A 20 -32.89 -11.61 17.69
C ILE A 20 -34.27 -11.44 18.34
N LYS A 21 -34.86 -10.24 18.20
CA LYS A 21 -36.20 -9.95 18.75
C LYS A 21 -37.28 -10.83 18.12
N THR A 22 -37.16 -11.12 16.82
CA THR A 22 -38.09 -12.02 16.12
C THR A 22 -37.95 -13.44 16.63
N ASN A 23 -36.73 -13.97 16.75
CA ASN A 23 -36.48 -15.32 17.25
C ASN A 23 -36.90 -15.48 18.72
N GLU A 24 -36.72 -14.44 19.54
CA GLU A 24 -37.20 -14.42 20.92
C GLU A 24 -38.73 -14.57 20.97
N LYS A 25 -39.47 -13.76 20.21
CA LYS A 25 -40.93 -13.88 20.11
C LYS A 25 -41.39 -15.23 19.55
N ILE A 26 -40.68 -15.77 18.56
CA ILE A 26 -41.00 -17.10 18.00
C ILE A 26 -40.81 -18.18 19.06
N ARG A 27 -39.73 -18.11 19.85
CA ARG A 27 -39.55 -19.05 20.98
C ARG A 27 -40.65 -18.91 22.02
N ASP A 28 -41.05 -17.68 22.38
CA ASP A 28 -42.15 -17.47 23.32
C ASP A 28 -43.45 -18.09 22.80
N ILE A 29 -43.68 -18.03 21.48
CA ILE A 29 -44.81 -18.69 20.82
C ILE A 29 -44.63 -20.20 20.82
N ALA A 30 -43.44 -20.72 20.53
CA ALA A 30 -43.20 -22.16 20.39
C ALA A 30 -43.24 -22.91 21.74
N PHE A 31 -42.75 -22.29 22.81
CA PHE A 31 -42.63 -22.88 24.15
C PHE A 31 -43.62 -22.29 25.17
N GLY A 32 -44.43 -21.31 24.79
CA GLY A 32 -45.47 -20.72 25.63
C GLY A 32 -46.74 -21.57 25.72
N ASP A 33 -47.66 -21.21 26.61
CA ASP A 33 -48.87 -21.98 26.86
C ASP A 33 -49.77 -22.09 25.60
N VAL A 34 -50.01 -23.33 25.18
CA VAL A 34 -50.74 -23.68 23.94
C VAL A 34 -52.25 -23.72 24.19
N SER A 35 -52.69 -23.78 25.46
CA SER A 35 -54.10 -23.89 25.86
C SER A 35 -54.95 -22.65 25.55
N LEU A 36 -54.30 -21.50 25.28
CA LEU A 36 -54.96 -20.23 24.98
C LEU A 36 -55.19 -19.99 23.47
N ARG A 37 -54.99 -21.00 22.61
CA ARG A 37 -54.94 -20.85 21.15
C ARG A 37 -56.10 -21.55 20.45
N THR A 38 -56.54 -21.02 19.32
CA THR A 38 -57.56 -21.63 18.46
C THR A 38 -57.07 -22.94 17.84
N GLU A 39 -57.98 -23.86 17.49
CA GLU A 39 -57.65 -25.19 16.94
C GLU A 39 -56.76 -25.14 15.68
N GLU A 40 -57.00 -24.19 14.78
CA GLU A 40 -56.17 -23.99 13.57
C GLU A 40 -54.72 -23.63 13.93
N ILE A 41 -54.53 -22.78 14.95
CA ILE A 41 -53.20 -22.38 15.42
C ILE A 41 -52.51 -23.55 16.12
N GLN A 42 -53.26 -24.38 16.85
CA GLN A 42 -52.72 -25.58 17.51
C GLN A 42 -52.20 -26.60 16.48
N GLN A 43 -52.94 -26.89 15.41
CA GLN A 43 -52.48 -27.80 14.35
C GLN A 43 -51.23 -27.28 13.64
N LEU A 44 -51.16 -25.97 13.37
CA LEU A 44 -50.00 -25.36 12.71
C LEU A 44 -48.74 -25.40 13.61
N LEU A 45 -48.91 -25.20 14.92
CA LEU A 45 -47.82 -25.29 15.89
C LEU A 45 -47.36 -26.72 16.15
N ILE A 46 -48.28 -27.71 16.15
CA ILE A 46 -47.91 -29.12 16.30
C ILE A 46 -46.98 -29.54 15.15
N ASN A 47 -47.28 -29.14 13.92
CA ASN A 47 -46.42 -29.43 12.77
C ASN A 47 -45.04 -28.77 12.91
N ILE A 48 -44.97 -27.52 13.38
CA ILE A 48 -43.70 -26.82 13.60
C ILE A 48 -42.92 -27.41 14.79
N SER A 49 -43.62 -27.87 15.83
CA SER A 49 -43.01 -28.35 17.07
C SER A 49 -42.14 -29.61 16.88
N GLN A 50 -42.38 -30.37 15.81
CA GLN A 50 -41.57 -31.54 15.47
C GLN A 50 -40.19 -31.17 14.91
N ASP A 51 -40.07 -29.97 14.33
CA ASP A 51 -38.86 -29.52 13.62
C ASP A 51 -38.06 -28.47 14.41
N ILE A 52 -38.59 -27.95 15.52
CA ILE A 52 -37.88 -26.97 16.35
C ILE A 52 -36.86 -27.66 17.28
N PRO A 53 -35.66 -27.09 17.46
CA PRO A 53 -34.70 -27.57 18.42
C PRO A 53 -35.17 -27.34 19.86
N GLU A 54 -34.57 -28.05 20.81
CA GLU A 54 -34.73 -27.79 22.24
C GLU A 54 -34.44 -26.32 22.58
N LEU A 55 -35.12 -25.77 23.58
CA LEU A 55 -35.04 -24.34 23.92
C LEU A 55 -33.61 -23.87 24.17
N THR A 56 -32.81 -24.69 24.86
CA THR A 56 -31.40 -24.41 25.14
C THR A 56 -30.57 -24.40 23.87
N ASP A 57 -30.75 -25.40 23.01
CA ASP A 57 -29.97 -25.56 21.78
C ASP A 57 -30.29 -24.44 20.78
N TRP A 58 -31.56 -24.03 20.69
CA TRP A 58 -31.96 -22.87 19.92
C TRP A 58 -31.25 -21.61 20.40
N ARG A 59 -31.26 -21.34 21.72
CA ARG A 59 -30.60 -20.16 22.29
C ARG A 59 -29.10 -20.16 22.03
N VAL A 60 -28.44 -21.30 22.21
CA VAL A 60 -27.00 -21.45 21.93
C VAL A 60 -26.72 -21.16 20.47
N TYR A 61 -27.49 -21.75 19.55
CA TYR A 61 -27.33 -21.52 18.12
C TYR A 61 -27.52 -20.04 17.74
N ASP A 62 -28.57 -19.40 18.24
CA ASP A 62 -28.82 -17.97 18.03
C ASP A 62 -27.65 -17.12 18.52
N HIS A 63 -27.13 -17.39 19.72
CA HIS A 63 -25.98 -16.67 20.25
C HIS A 63 -24.74 -16.86 19.37
N CYS A 64 -24.43 -18.08 18.96
CA CYS A 64 -23.31 -18.37 18.08
C CYS A 64 -23.47 -17.67 16.72
N ALA A 65 -24.66 -17.69 16.12
CA ALA A 65 -24.96 -17.04 14.86
C ALA A 65 -24.80 -15.52 14.95
N VAL A 66 -25.32 -14.90 16.02
CA VAL A 66 -25.21 -13.46 16.28
C VAL A 66 -23.75 -13.05 16.45
N VAL A 67 -23.01 -13.76 17.30
CA VAL A 67 -21.59 -13.45 17.56
C VAL A 67 -20.78 -13.55 16.27
N THR A 68 -20.93 -14.67 15.55
CA THR A 68 -20.24 -14.89 14.26
C THR A 68 -20.57 -13.78 13.27
N ARG A 69 -21.85 -13.38 13.17
CA ARG A 69 -22.26 -12.32 12.24
C ARG A 69 -21.72 -10.95 12.65
N LEU A 70 -21.67 -10.64 13.95
CA LEU A 70 -21.07 -9.40 14.44
C LEU A 70 -19.57 -9.33 14.15
N TYR A 71 -18.84 -10.44 14.33
CA TYR A 71 -17.42 -10.52 13.94
C TYR A 71 -17.23 -10.26 12.46
N ALA A 72 -18.02 -10.91 11.60
CA ALA A 72 -17.95 -10.69 10.15
C ALA A 72 -18.24 -9.23 9.78
N ILE A 73 -19.24 -8.58 10.40
CA ILE A 73 -19.53 -7.16 10.16
C ILE A 73 -18.35 -6.27 10.58
N TYR A 74 -17.78 -6.54 11.74
CA TYR A 74 -16.64 -5.78 12.26
C TYR A 74 -15.40 -5.95 11.39
N GLU A 75 -15.08 -7.19 11.00
CA GLU A 75 -13.94 -7.51 10.14
C GLU A 75 -14.05 -6.77 8.81
N THR A 76 -15.16 -6.92 8.09
CA THR A 76 -15.41 -6.20 6.84
C THR A 76 -15.32 -4.69 7.02
N PHE A 77 -15.92 -4.14 8.09
CA PHE A 77 -15.84 -2.70 8.36
C PHE A 77 -14.41 -2.21 8.54
N VAL A 78 -13.58 -2.96 9.29
CA VAL A 78 -12.18 -2.58 9.54
C VAL A 78 -11.36 -2.71 8.25
N GLU A 79 -11.57 -3.75 7.46
CA GLU A 79 -10.91 -3.94 6.17
C GLU A 79 -11.23 -2.78 5.21
N ASP A 80 -12.52 -2.50 5.02
CA ASP A 80 -12.99 -1.41 4.16
C ASP A 80 -12.46 -0.04 4.64
N LEU A 81 -12.45 0.18 5.96
CA LEU A 81 -11.94 1.41 6.55
C LEU A 81 -10.45 1.60 6.29
N ILE A 82 -9.66 0.54 6.43
CA ILE A 82 -8.22 0.57 6.16
C ILE A 82 -7.98 0.80 4.66
N GLU A 83 -8.73 0.14 3.78
CA GLU A 83 -8.63 0.34 2.33
C GLU A 83 -8.92 1.80 1.94
N ASP A 84 -10.05 2.35 2.37
CA ASP A 84 -10.41 3.75 2.10
C ASP A 84 -9.35 4.72 2.62
N TRP A 85 -8.78 4.44 3.80
CA TRP A 85 -7.72 5.25 4.38
C TRP A 85 -6.40 5.18 3.59
N LEU A 86 -6.03 3.98 3.11
CA LEU A 86 -4.85 3.78 2.26
C LEU A 86 -5.01 4.45 0.89
N ILE A 87 -6.22 4.46 0.32
CA ILE A 87 -6.52 5.18 -0.93
C ILE A 87 -6.41 6.70 -0.72
N LEU A 88 -6.81 7.20 0.45
CA LEU A 88 -6.78 8.63 0.76
C LEU A 88 -5.36 9.14 1.01
N LEU A 89 -4.48 8.31 1.58
CA LEU A 89 -3.13 8.67 2.03
C LEU A 89 -2.32 9.50 1.02
N PRO A 90 -2.22 9.14 -0.27
CA PRO A 90 -1.47 9.92 -1.27
C PRO A 90 -2.03 11.32 -1.54
N SER A 91 -3.32 11.56 -1.24
CA SER A 91 -3.91 12.89 -1.37
C SER A 91 -3.64 13.80 -0.17
N LEU A 92 -3.32 13.21 0.98
CA LEU A 92 -3.02 13.93 2.21
C LEU A 92 -1.53 14.27 2.34
N TYR A 93 -0.66 13.46 1.74
CA TYR A 93 0.79 13.61 1.77
C TYR A 93 1.33 13.56 0.36
N SER A 94 1.96 14.65 -0.07
CA SER A 94 2.50 14.75 -1.43
C SER A 94 3.77 13.93 -1.58
N ASN A 95 4.48 13.69 -0.47
CA ASN A 95 5.71 12.92 -0.43
C ASN A 95 5.64 11.83 0.64
N TYR A 96 6.21 10.65 0.34
CA TYR A 96 6.27 9.55 1.30
C TYR A 96 7.05 9.94 2.58
N SER A 97 8.04 10.81 2.45
CA SER A 97 8.84 11.33 3.56
C SER A 97 8.04 12.19 4.55
N GLU A 98 6.87 12.71 4.16
CA GLU A 98 5.97 13.48 5.03
C GLU A 98 5.13 12.56 5.93
N LEU A 99 5.05 11.26 5.62
CA LEU A 99 4.36 10.29 6.47
C LEU A 99 5.07 10.16 7.82
N ASN A 100 4.31 9.90 8.87
CA ASN A 100 4.89 9.63 10.19
C ASN A 100 5.93 8.50 10.12
N GLU A 101 7.05 8.65 10.82
CA GLU A 101 8.15 7.69 10.83
C GLU A 101 7.69 6.25 11.17
N THR A 102 6.74 6.10 12.09
CA THR A 102 6.19 4.80 12.49
C THR A 102 5.47 4.12 11.33
N ILE A 103 4.68 4.90 10.56
CA ILE A 103 3.97 4.41 9.37
C ILE A 103 4.97 4.02 8.31
N ARG A 104 5.97 4.87 8.02
CA ARG A 104 7.02 4.57 7.03
C ARG A 104 7.79 3.30 7.37
N LYS A 105 8.26 3.17 8.61
CA LYS A 105 9.00 1.97 9.07
C LYS A 105 8.16 0.71 8.98
N THR A 106 6.88 0.81 9.36
CA THR A 106 5.94 -0.32 9.25
C THR A 106 5.72 -0.72 7.80
N HIS A 107 5.50 0.25 6.90
CA HIS A 107 5.33 0.01 5.48
C HIS A 107 6.60 -0.57 4.83
N GLN A 108 7.78 -0.01 5.10
CA GLN A 108 9.07 -0.56 4.65
C GLN A 108 9.28 -2.01 5.11
N SER A 109 8.99 -2.31 6.38
CA SER A 109 9.06 -3.68 6.91
C SER A 109 8.05 -4.61 6.24
N GLY A 110 6.83 -4.12 6.01
CA GLY A 110 5.78 -4.81 5.28
C GLY A 110 6.18 -5.13 3.84
N VAL A 111 6.80 -4.18 3.15
CA VAL A 111 7.39 -4.38 1.81
C VAL A 111 8.46 -5.48 1.86
N GLY A 112 9.37 -5.45 2.83
CA GLY A 112 10.37 -6.50 3.02
C GLY A 112 9.76 -7.90 3.17
N ARG A 113 8.69 -8.03 3.99
CA ARG A 113 7.95 -9.28 4.15
C ARG A 113 7.22 -9.70 2.87
N LEU A 114 6.59 -8.75 2.19
CA LEU A 114 5.90 -8.99 0.92
C LEU A 114 6.85 -9.53 -0.14
N LEU A 115 8.07 -8.97 -0.24
CA LEU A 115 9.09 -9.47 -1.15
C LEU A 115 9.45 -10.94 -0.86
N GLN A 116 9.52 -11.34 0.41
CA GLN A 116 9.75 -12.74 0.78
C GLN A 116 8.59 -13.64 0.34
N GLU A 117 7.35 -13.19 0.50
CA GLU A 117 6.16 -13.94 0.07
C GLU A 117 6.07 -14.06 -1.45
N ILE A 118 6.43 -13.02 -2.20
CA ILE A 118 6.43 -13.04 -3.67
C ILE A 118 7.38 -14.10 -4.22
N LEU A 119 8.52 -14.31 -3.55
CA LEU A 119 9.57 -15.24 -3.99
C LEU A 119 9.25 -16.71 -3.68
N LYS A 120 8.18 -17.02 -2.94
CA LYS A 120 7.79 -18.41 -2.66
C LYS A 120 7.22 -19.08 -3.91
N GLU A 121 7.59 -20.34 -4.14
CA GLU A 121 7.18 -21.12 -5.31
C GLU A 121 5.66 -21.39 -5.36
N ASP A 122 5.00 -21.46 -4.20
CA ASP A 122 3.57 -21.73 -4.03
C ASP A 122 2.73 -20.44 -3.87
N ASN A 123 3.28 -19.28 -4.20
CA ASN A 123 2.59 -18.01 -4.03
C ASN A 123 1.47 -17.79 -5.07
N HIS A 124 0.24 -18.14 -4.68
CA HIS A 124 -0.96 -17.83 -5.45
C HIS A 124 -1.55 -16.44 -5.16
N ARG A 125 -1.27 -15.88 -3.97
CA ARG A 125 -1.88 -14.64 -3.48
C ARG A 125 -1.36 -13.40 -4.22
N TYR A 126 -0.06 -13.33 -4.47
CA TYR A 126 0.59 -12.18 -5.10
C TYR A 126 1.14 -12.49 -6.49
N LYS A 127 0.53 -13.46 -7.21
CA LYS A 127 0.99 -13.92 -8.53
C LYS A 127 1.11 -12.83 -9.60
N ASN A 128 0.36 -11.74 -9.45
CA ASN A 128 0.36 -10.61 -10.40
C ASN A 128 1.38 -9.53 -10.02
N LEU A 129 2.13 -9.72 -8.94
CA LEU A 129 3.04 -8.75 -8.37
C LEU A 129 4.48 -9.25 -8.56
N SER A 130 5.31 -8.49 -9.27
CA SER A 130 6.72 -8.80 -9.41
C SER A 130 7.57 -8.11 -8.33
N THR A 131 8.66 -8.75 -7.96
CA THR A 131 9.68 -8.18 -7.05
C THR A 131 10.14 -6.79 -7.52
N GLN A 132 10.31 -6.61 -8.83
CA GLN A 132 10.72 -5.35 -9.45
C GLN A 132 9.69 -4.24 -9.24
N GLN A 133 8.40 -4.52 -9.46
CA GLN A 133 7.34 -3.54 -9.25
C GLN A 133 7.29 -3.06 -7.81
N VAL A 134 7.43 -3.96 -6.85
CA VAL A 134 7.40 -3.62 -5.42
C VAL A 134 8.60 -2.78 -5.01
N MET A 135 9.81 -3.19 -5.41
CA MET A 135 11.01 -2.42 -5.12
C MET A 135 10.94 -1.02 -5.75
N TYR A 136 10.49 -0.93 -7.01
CA TYR A 136 10.38 0.33 -7.71
C TYR A 136 9.32 1.26 -7.10
N GLY A 137 8.19 0.70 -6.66
CA GLY A 137 7.15 1.46 -5.95
C GLY A 137 7.66 2.08 -4.65
N LEU A 138 8.35 1.31 -3.81
CA LEU A 138 8.94 1.83 -2.56
C LEU A 138 10.01 2.89 -2.86
N LEU A 139 10.89 2.61 -3.82
CA LEU A 139 11.94 3.53 -4.24
C LEU A 139 11.35 4.88 -4.68
N ASN A 140 10.39 4.86 -5.61
CA ASN A 140 9.72 6.08 -6.08
C ASN A 140 8.98 6.82 -4.97
N GLY A 141 8.44 6.10 -3.98
CA GLY A 141 7.86 6.73 -2.79
C GLY A 141 8.90 7.50 -1.99
N GLU A 142 9.97 6.83 -1.56
CA GLU A 142 11.03 7.38 -0.70
C GLU A 142 11.78 8.56 -1.32
N ILE A 143 12.03 8.44 -2.62
CA ILE A 143 12.98 9.26 -3.36
C ILE A 143 12.19 10.29 -4.19
N GLY A 144 10.91 10.06 -4.49
CA GLY A 144 10.11 10.88 -5.39
C GLY A 144 10.23 10.42 -6.84
N GLN A 145 9.64 11.17 -7.77
CA GLN A 145 9.87 10.90 -9.20
C GLN A 145 11.31 11.31 -9.55
N ALA A 146 12.11 10.35 -10.00
CA ALA A 146 13.46 10.62 -10.46
C ALA A 146 13.44 10.86 -11.98
N GLN A 147 13.93 12.02 -12.42
CA GLN A 147 14.15 12.30 -13.84
C GLN A 147 15.51 11.76 -14.26
N GLU A 148 15.55 11.09 -15.42
CA GLU A 148 16.82 10.72 -16.04
C GLU A 148 17.47 11.99 -16.61
N VAL A 149 18.67 12.31 -16.15
CA VAL A 149 19.42 13.48 -16.61
C VAL A 149 20.27 13.13 -17.83
N GLY A 150 20.80 11.91 -17.86
CA GLY A 150 21.62 11.44 -18.98
C GLY A 150 22.42 10.17 -18.68
N LYS A 151 23.38 9.88 -19.54
CA LYS A 151 24.22 8.67 -19.49
C LYS A 151 25.67 8.98 -19.18
N ILE A 152 26.27 8.16 -18.31
CA ILE A 152 27.72 8.12 -18.13
C ILE A 152 28.37 7.37 -19.31
N THR A 153 29.05 8.11 -20.18
CA THR A 153 29.74 7.58 -21.36
C THR A 153 31.15 7.09 -21.05
N GLU A 154 31.79 7.69 -20.05
CA GLU A 154 33.14 7.34 -19.63
C GLU A 154 33.35 7.50 -18.11
N TRP A 155 34.24 6.67 -17.54
CA TRP A 155 34.69 6.78 -16.14
C TRP A 155 36.21 6.89 -16.07
N LEU A 156 36.70 8.05 -15.60
CA LEU A 156 38.11 8.37 -15.45
C LEU A 156 38.60 7.96 -14.06
N LYS A 157 38.92 6.68 -13.89
CA LYS A 157 39.28 6.07 -12.59
C LYS A 157 40.34 6.84 -11.79
N LYS A 158 41.37 7.40 -12.44
CA LYS A 158 42.42 8.18 -11.76
C LYS A 158 41.94 9.53 -11.20
N ARG A 159 40.91 10.11 -11.80
CA ARG A 159 40.35 11.41 -11.43
C ARG A 159 39.06 11.28 -10.60
N GLN A 160 38.54 10.07 -10.44
CA GLN A 160 37.21 9.79 -9.89
C GLN A 160 36.12 10.66 -10.52
N ALA A 161 36.22 10.85 -11.84
CA ALA A 161 35.32 11.69 -12.60
C ALA A 161 34.64 10.89 -13.72
N ALA A 162 33.38 11.18 -13.96
CA ALA A 162 32.57 10.61 -15.02
C ALA A 162 32.32 11.64 -16.11
N ILE A 163 32.22 11.19 -17.36
CA ILE A 163 31.69 12.01 -18.45
C ILE A 163 30.21 11.67 -18.58
N LEU A 164 29.36 12.67 -18.32
CA LEU A 164 27.91 12.61 -18.52
C LEU A 164 27.58 13.23 -19.87
N THR A 165 26.82 12.52 -20.69
CA THR A 165 26.09 13.12 -21.82
C THR A 165 24.65 13.34 -21.38
N ALA A 166 24.22 14.59 -21.35
CA ALA A 166 22.87 14.97 -20.91
C ALA A 166 21.83 14.69 -22.00
N ASP A 167 20.65 14.22 -21.59
CA ASP A 167 19.54 13.88 -22.50
C ASP A 167 18.52 15.02 -22.64
N GLY A 168 18.68 16.12 -21.88
CA GLY A 168 17.70 17.19 -21.77
C GLY A 168 18.21 18.43 -21.03
N GLU A 169 17.29 19.34 -20.72
CA GLU A 169 17.57 20.52 -19.88
C GLU A 169 17.23 20.25 -18.42
N TYR A 170 18.25 20.14 -17.57
CA TYR A 170 18.11 19.81 -16.17
C TYR A 170 19.01 20.70 -15.30
N PRO A 171 18.50 21.22 -14.18
CA PRO A 171 19.32 21.99 -13.25
C PRO A 171 20.33 21.06 -12.54
N LEU A 172 21.62 21.36 -12.66
CA LEU A 172 22.68 20.60 -11.98
C LEU A 172 23.57 21.55 -11.18
N SER A 173 23.77 21.20 -9.91
CA SER A 173 24.57 22.01 -9.00
C SER A 173 25.50 21.12 -8.18
N VAL A 174 26.64 21.67 -7.79
CA VAL A 174 27.56 21.03 -6.83
C VAL A 174 26.84 20.87 -5.49
N GLY A 175 26.99 19.70 -4.88
CA GLY A 175 26.30 19.31 -3.65
C GLY A 175 24.99 18.55 -3.86
N ASN A 176 24.45 18.51 -5.09
CA ASN A 176 23.23 17.75 -5.36
C ASN A 176 23.47 16.25 -5.19
N SER A 177 22.53 15.59 -4.50
CA SER A 177 22.46 14.14 -4.44
C SER A 177 21.77 13.57 -5.67
N VAL A 178 22.39 12.57 -6.30
CA VAL A 178 21.93 11.93 -7.53
C VAL A 178 22.05 10.41 -7.43
N PHE A 179 21.28 9.69 -8.24
CA PHE A 179 21.38 8.23 -8.33
C PHE A 179 22.11 7.81 -9.58
N LEU A 180 23.10 6.95 -9.41
CA LEU A 180 23.81 6.27 -10.49
C LEU A 180 23.27 4.86 -10.60
N ALA A 181 22.56 4.57 -11.70
CA ALA A 181 21.85 3.30 -11.83
C ALA A 181 22.06 2.62 -13.19
N ASN A 182 22.00 1.29 -13.19
CA ASN A 182 21.93 0.50 -14.41
C ASN A 182 20.88 -0.61 -14.22
N LYS A 183 19.75 -0.44 -14.91
CA LYS A 183 18.59 -1.35 -14.82
C LYS A 183 18.94 -2.79 -15.21
N SER A 184 19.78 -2.98 -16.23
CA SER A 184 20.17 -4.32 -16.71
C SER A 184 21.12 -5.05 -15.77
N LYS A 185 21.86 -4.33 -14.93
CA LYS A 185 22.85 -4.90 -14.00
C LYS A 185 22.39 -4.88 -12.54
N SER A 186 21.14 -4.48 -12.27
CA SER A 186 20.59 -4.30 -10.92
C SER A 186 21.52 -3.47 -10.01
N TYR A 187 22.14 -2.43 -10.57
CA TYR A 187 23.04 -1.54 -9.85
C TYR A 187 22.33 -0.22 -9.58
N CYS A 188 22.37 0.25 -8.33
CA CYS A 188 21.90 1.57 -7.95
C CYS A 188 22.74 2.07 -6.78
N GLN A 189 23.23 3.30 -6.88
CA GLN A 189 24.03 3.92 -5.83
C GLN A 189 23.69 5.41 -5.73
N LEU A 190 23.54 5.89 -4.51
CA LEU A 190 23.43 7.31 -4.20
C LEU A 190 24.83 7.94 -4.25
N ALA A 191 24.95 9.11 -4.88
CA ALA A 191 26.18 9.87 -5.03
C ALA A 191 25.91 11.36 -4.83
N THR A 192 26.92 12.09 -4.37
CA THR A 192 26.92 13.56 -4.26
C THR A 192 27.84 14.13 -5.31
N ILE A 193 27.37 15.14 -6.07
CA ILE A 193 28.21 15.84 -7.04
C ILE A 193 29.19 16.74 -6.29
N GLU A 194 30.49 16.44 -6.37
CA GLU A 194 31.55 17.26 -5.76
C GLU A 194 31.98 18.41 -6.67
N THR A 195 32.07 18.17 -7.98
CA THR A 195 32.45 19.17 -8.97
C THR A 195 31.77 18.93 -10.31
N ILE A 196 31.52 20.01 -11.04
CA ILE A 196 31.00 20.01 -12.41
C ILE A 196 31.98 20.75 -13.30
N GLN A 197 32.29 20.19 -14.47
CA GLN A 197 33.23 20.76 -15.44
C GLN A 197 32.64 20.71 -16.85
N ASP A 198 32.70 21.83 -17.57
CA ASP A 198 32.40 21.94 -19.01
C ASP A 198 33.63 22.47 -19.74
N ASN A 199 34.13 21.75 -20.74
CA ASN A 199 35.27 22.15 -21.58
C ASN A 199 36.47 22.69 -20.78
N ASN A 200 36.83 21.99 -19.70
CA ASN A 200 37.89 22.32 -18.73
C ASN A 200 37.60 23.46 -17.73
N ASN A 201 36.45 24.12 -17.79
CA ASN A 201 36.05 25.15 -16.83
C ASN A 201 35.15 24.57 -15.74
N PHE A 202 35.42 24.90 -14.48
CA PHE A 202 34.53 24.52 -13.38
C PHE A 202 33.26 25.36 -13.40
N ILE A 203 32.12 24.69 -13.33
CA ILE A 203 30.82 25.34 -13.20
C ILE A 203 30.53 25.50 -11.71
N THR A 204 30.37 26.75 -11.28
CA THR A 204 29.97 27.12 -9.92
C THR A 204 28.64 27.86 -9.87
N ASP A 205 28.02 28.10 -11.03
CA ASP A 205 26.75 28.78 -11.14
C ASP A 205 25.62 27.88 -10.61
N PRO A 206 24.89 28.28 -9.55
CA PRO A 206 23.76 27.50 -9.04
C PRO A 206 22.60 27.39 -10.03
N ASP A 207 22.46 28.34 -10.97
CA ASP A 207 21.38 28.38 -11.96
C ASP A 207 21.73 27.62 -13.26
N PHE A 208 22.86 26.91 -13.27
CA PHE A 208 23.30 26.13 -14.42
C PHE A 208 22.30 25.04 -14.81
N LYS A 209 22.03 24.93 -16.11
CA LYS A 209 21.21 23.88 -16.71
C LYS A 209 21.97 23.17 -17.82
N THR A 210 21.81 21.86 -17.88
CA THR A 210 22.28 21.07 -19.02
C THR A 210 21.53 21.42 -20.30
N THR A 211 22.03 20.99 -21.44
CA THR A 211 21.30 20.97 -22.71
C THR A 211 21.43 19.59 -23.37
N PRO A 212 20.49 19.18 -24.24
CA PRO A 212 20.57 17.88 -24.91
C PRO A 212 21.88 17.70 -25.66
N GLY A 213 22.58 16.59 -25.40
CA GLY A 213 23.88 16.27 -26.02
C GLY A 213 25.09 16.96 -25.37
N MET A 214 24.89 17.80 -24.34
CA MET A 214 25.99 18.43 -23.61
C MET A 214 26.82 17.38 -22.86
N GLU A 215 28.14 17.48 -22.97
CA GLU A 215 29.07 16.63 -22.22
C GLU A 215 29.63 17.37 -21.01
N LEU A 216 29.49 16.76 -19.83
CA LEU A 216 29.94 17.30 -18.56
C LEU A 216 30.87 16.34 -17.83
N GLY A 217 31.96 16.85 -17.30
CA GLY A 217 32.79 16.16 -16.33
C GLY A 217 32.20 16.30 -14.93
N LEU A 218 31.78 15.19 -14.33
CA LEU A 218 31.23 15.15 -12.97
C LEU A 218 32.15 14.36 -12.04
N LYS A 219 32.54 14.96 -10.92
CA LYS A 219 33.22 14.23 -9.83
C LYS A 219 32.20 13.87 -8.76
N PHE A 220 32.26 12.65 -8.27
CA PHE A 220 31.38 12.16 -7.21
C PHE A 220 32.17 11.79 -5.96
N ASP A 221 31.48 11.76 -4.83
CA ASP A 221 31.96 11.23 -3.54
C ASP A 221 32.15 9.70 -3.54
N VAL A 222 31.65 9.02 -4.56
CA VAL A 222 31.72 7.57 -4.74
C VAL A 222 32.28 7.18 -6.11
N ASP A 223 32.80 5.95 -6.21
CA ASP A 223 33.21 5.39 -7.49
C ASP A 223 32.01 5.11 -8.41
N ALA A 224 32.08 5.59 -9.66
CA ALA A 224 31.09 5.30 -10.69
C ALA A 224 31.64 4.30 -11.73
N ARG A 225 30.81 4.00 -12.75
CA ARG A 225 31.17 3.10 -13.86
C ARG A 225 30.63 3.65 -15.17
N LYS A 226 31.24 3.21 -16.27
CA LYS A 226 30.69 3.41 -17.61
C LYS A 226 29.33 2.72 -17.73
N ASP A 227 28.45 3.30 -18.56
CA ASP A 227 27.09 2.81 -18.85
C ASP A 227 26.10 2.89 -17.68
N LEU A 228 26.40 3.69 -16.65
CA LEU A 228 25.39 4.09 -15.67
C LEU A 228 24.53 5.23 -16.23
N ARG A 229 23.27 5.29 -15.81
CA ARG A 229 22.36 6.42 -16.02
C ARG A 229 22.33 7.26 -14.76
N LEU A 230 22.35 8.58 -14.92
CA LEU A 230 22.24 9.54 -13.83
C LEU A 230 20.78 9.96 -13.70
N TYR A 231 20.24 9.81 -12.49
CA TYR A 231 18.90 10.26 -12.14
C TYR A 231 18.96 11.32 -11.05
N GLN A 232 18.18 12.37 -11.22
CA GLN A 232 18.00 13.43 -10.25
C GLN A 232 16.56 13.41 -9.73
N LEU A 233 16.38 13.82 -8.49
CA LEU A 233 15.04 13.95 -7.91
C LEU A 233 14.32 15.16 -8.46
N ILE A 234 13.07 14.95 -8.89
CA ILE A 234 12.14 16.03 -9.15
C ILE A 234 11.62 16.48 -7.77
N THR A 235 12.15 17.59 -7.28
CA THR A 235 11.63 18.34 -6.13
C THR A 235 10.68 19.44 -6.58
#